data_AF-A0A5C8LQ09-F1
#
_entry.id   AF-A0A5C8LQ09-F1
#
_cell.length_a   1.000
_cell.length_b   1.000
_cell.length_c   1.000
_cell.angle_alpha   90.00
_cell.angle_beta   90.00
_cell.angle_gamma   90.00
#
_symmetry.space_group_name_H-M   'P 1'
#
loop_
_entity.id
_entity.type
_entity.pdbx_description
1 polymer ?
#
loop_
_entity_poly.entity_id
_entity_poly.type
_entity_poly.pdbx_seq_one_letter_code
_entity_poly.pdbx_strand_id
1 'polypeptide(L)' 'MLFSGFAEDYSSYQAEKAALDQVEKQYMFPLEAGLVADVEGGLKNFMEKAKAAGLDKIQAEYKKQWLQYLKDSDLSK' A
#
# COMPACT_ATOMS: atom_id res chain seq x y z
N MET A 1 15.12 -1.47 -16.22
CA MET A 1 13.91 -1.38 -15.36
C MET A 1 13.52 0.08 -15.35
N LEU A 2 12.41 0.43 -16.00
CA LEU A 2 11.93 1.81 -16.17
C LEU A 2 11.31 2.29 -14.83
N PHE A 3 12.15 2.60 -13.84
CA PHE A 3 11.67 3.35 -12.67
C PHE A 3 11.65 4.82 -13.08
N SER A 4 10.51 5.24 -13.64
CA SER A 4 10.13 6.64 -13.76
C SER A 4 10.39 7.31 -12.40
N GLY A 5 11.12 8.43 -12.37
CA GLY A 5 11.72 9.07 -11.19
C GLY A 5 10.75 9.59 -10.10
N PHE A 6 9.58 8.99 -9.95
CA PHE A 6 8.69 9.19 -8.84
C PHE A 6 9.30 8.64 -7.55
N ALA A 7 9.46 9.51 -6.55
CA ALA A 7 9.83 9.15 -5.20
C ALA A 7 8.63 9.48 -4.28
N GLU A 8 8.10 8.45 -3.62
CA GLU A 8 7.06 8.63 -2.60
C GLU A 8 7.65 9.34 -1.37
N ASP A 9 7.07 10.48 -0.98
CA ASP A 9 7.29 11.10 0.32
C ASP A 9 6.19 10.66 1.29
N TYR A 10 6.52 9.71 2.17
CA TYR A 10 5.58 9.19 3.17
C TYR A 10 5.76 9.83 4.55
N SER A 11 6.52 10.92 4.69
CA SER A 11 6.78 11.56 5.98
C SER A 11 5.50 11.93 6.75
N SER A 12 4.42 12.28 6.04
CA SER A 12 3.12 12.64 6.63
C SER A 12 2.23 11.46 7.04
N TYR A 13 2.60 10.23 6.69
CA TYR A 13 1.87 8.99 7.03
C TYR A 13 2.81 7.81 7.37
N GLN A 14 3.98 8.13 7.94
CA GLN A 14 5.00 7.14 8.27
C GLN A 14 4.51 6.12 9.31
N ALA A 15 3.70 6.56 10.28
CA ALA A 15 3.15 5.68 11.30
C ALA A 15 2.19 4.63 10.71
N GLU A 16 1.32 5.05 9.79
CA GLU A 16 0.40 4.17 9.08
C GLU A 16 1.16 3.18 8.19
N LYS A 17 2.21 3.62 7.48
CA LYS A 17 3.09 2.72 6.70
C LYS A 17 3.74 1.66 7.58
N ALA A 18 4.25 2.05 8.75
CA ALA A 18 4.84 1.09 9.70
C ALA A 18 3.79 0.10 10.24
N ALA A 19 2.58 0.57 10.54
CA ALA A 19 1.48 -0.29 10.98
C ALA A 19 1.04 -1.26 9.85
N LEU A 20 0.95 -0.78 8.62
CA LEU A 20 0.59 -1.62 7.46
C LEU A 20 1.65 -2.69 7.19
N ASP A 21 2.95 -2.36 7.25
CA ASP A 21 4.05 -3.33 7.09
C ASP A 21 3.95 -4.47 8.13
N GLN A 22 3.55 -4.17 9.36
CA GLN A 22 3.30 -5.20 10.37
C GLN A 22 2.10 -6.08 10.02
N VAL A 23 1.01 -5.48 9.53
CA VAL A 23 -0.18 -6.21 9.08
C VAL A 23 0.14 -7.12 7.89
N GLU A 24 0.91 -6.64 6.91
CA GLU A 24 1.32 -7.41 5.74
C GLU A 24 2.14 -8.64 6.15
N LYS A 25 3.14 -8.46 7.03
CA LYS A 25 3.95 -9.56 7.58
C LYS A 25 3.10 -10.61 8.28
N GLN A 26 2.07 -10.19 9.01
CA GLN A 26 1.26 -11.08 9.83
C GLN A 26 0.18 -11.81 9.02
N TYR A 27 -0.40 -11.16 8.01
CA TYR A 27 -1.61 -11.65 7.34
C TYR A 27 -1.48 -11.81 5.82
N MET A 28 -0.68 -10.97 5.15
CA MET A 28 -0.51 -11.03 3.70
C MET A 28 0.58 -12.01 3.27
N PHE A 29 1.77 -11.96 3.89
CA PHE A 29 2.89 -12.81 3.45
C PHE A 29 2.59 -14.31 3.55
N PRO A 30 1.95 -14.84 4.63
CA PRO A 30 1.54 -16.23 4.67
C PRO A 30 0.48 -16.58 3.61
N LEU A 31 -0.42 -15.64 3.30
CA LEU A 31 -1.46 -15.80 2.28
C LEU A 31 -0.84 -15.90 0.88
N GLU A 32 0.09 -15.00 0.54
CA GLU A 32 0.84 -15.02 -0.72
C GLU A 32 1.71 -16.28 -0.86
N ALA A 33 2.26 -16.77 0.25
CA ALA A 33 3.04 -18.01 0.29
C ALA A 33 2.18 -19.29 0.18
N GLY A 34 0.84 -19.17 0.11
CA GLY A 34 -0.07 -20.33 0.05
C GLY A 34 -0.14 -21.14 1.34
N LEU A 35 0.24 -20.53 2.48
CA LEU A 35 0.24 -21.19 3.79
C LEU A 35 -1.11 -21.08 4.51
N VAL A 36 -2.08 -20.40 3.89
CA VAL A 36 -3.44 -20.22 4.42
C VAL A 36 -4.40 -21.05 3.57
N ALA A 37 -5.10 -22.00 4.19
CA ALA A 37 -6.02 -22.90 3.49
C ALA A 37 -7.29 -22.19 3.00
N ASP A 38 -7.85 -21.29 3.81
CA ASP A 38 -8.99 -20.44 3.44
C ASP A 38 -8.49 -19.10 2.88
N VAL A 39 -8.29 -19.07 1.57
CA VAL A 39 -7.74 -17.90 0.87
C VAL A 39 -8.70 -16.71 0.94
N GLU A 40 -10.01 -16.93 0.78
CA GLU A 40 -11.01 -15.86 0.78
C GLU A 40 -11.16 -15.25 2.18
N GLY A 41 -11.27 -16.08 3.21
CA GLY A 41 -11.32 -15.63 4.60
C GLY A 41 -10.02 -14.94 5.02
N GLY A 42 -8.87 -15.48 4.61
CA GLY A 42 -7.56 -14.87 4.83
C GLY A 42 -7.45 -13.49 4.20
N LEU A 43 -7.86 -13.35 2.94
CA LEU A 43 -7.87 -12.06 2.22
C LEU A 43 -8.80 -11.05 2.89
N LYS A 44 -10.01 -11.47 3.28
CA LYS A 44 -10.96 -10.59 3.98
C LYS A 44 -10.36 -10.07 5.28
N ASN A 45 -9.79 -10.95 6.10
CA ASN A 45 -9.17 -10.55 7.37
C ASN A 45 -7.98 -9.60 7.14
N PHE A 46 -7.10 -9.88 6.17
CA PHE A 46 -6.02 -8.97 5.81
C PHE A 46 -6.56 -7.57 5.45
N MET A 47 -7.57 -7.49 4.57
CA MET A 47 -8.13 -6.20 4.15
C MET A 47 -8.76 -5.41 5.30
N GLU A 48 -9.43 -6.08 6.25
CA GLU A 48 -9.96 -5.45 7.46
C GLU A 48 -8.84 -4.86 8.33
N LYS A 49 -7.77 -5.62 8.55
CA LYS A 49 -6.60 -5.17 9.34
C LYS A 49 -5.83 -4.06 8.64
N ALA A 50 -5.64 -4.15 7.34
CA ALA A 50 -4.93 -3.15 6.54
C ALA A 50 -5.67 -1.81 6.56
N LYS A 51 -7.00 -1.82 6.41
CA LYS A 51 -7.82 -0.61 6.57
C LYS A 51 -7.69 0.00 7.96
N ALA A 52 -7.75 -0.82 9.02
CA ALA A 52 -7.56 -0.35 10.39
C ALA A 52 -6.15 0.23 10.63
N ALA A 53 -5.12 -0.27 9.94
CA ALA A 53 -3.76 0.25 9.99
C ALA A 53 -3.55 1.56 9.18
N GLY A 54 -4.57 2.01 8.44
CA GLY A 54 -4.52 3.28 7.69
C GLY A 54 -4.28 3.13 6.18
N LEU A 55 -4.52 1.95 5.60
CA LEU A 55 -4.35 1.71 4.16
C LEU A 55 -5.04 2.78 3.29
N ASP A 56 -6.26 3.21 3.64
CA ASP A 56 -7.01 4.20 2.86
C ASP A 56 -6.28 5.56 2.79
N LYS A 57 -5.65 5.99 3.90
CA LYS A 57 -4.86 7.23 3.95
C LYS A 57 -3.59 7.11 3.12
N ILE A 58 -2.88 5.98 3.24
CA ILE A 58 -1.65 5.69 2.47
C ILE A 58 -1.96 5.76 0.97
N GLN A 59 -3.02 5.07 0.53
CA GLN A 59 -3.42 5.07 -0.88
C GLN A 59 -3.82 6.45 -1.38
N ALA A 60 -4.54 7.23 -0.57
CA ALA A 60 -4.96 8.59 -0.93
C ALA A 60 -3.76 9.53 -1.12
N GLU A 61 -2.82 9.56 -0.17
CA GLU A 61 -1.64 10.43 -0.26
C GLU A 61 -0.66 9.98 -1.34
N TYR A 62 -0.42 8.67 -1.50
CA TYR A 62 0.38 8.14 -2.61
C TYR A 62 -0.23 8.56 -3.96
N LYS A 63 -1.54 8.35 -4.15
CA LYS A 63 -2.23 8.70 -5.39
C LYS A 63 -2.13 10.19 -5.69
N LYS A 64 -2.27 11.04 -4.67
CA LYS A 64 -2.11 12.50 -4.82
C LYS A 64 -0.71 12.85 -5.31
N GLN A 65 0.33 12.27 -4.73
CA GLN A 65 1.72 12.50 -5.16
C GLN A 65 1.97 11.99 -6.57
N TRP A 66 1.46 10.79 -6.89
CA TRP A 66 1.59 10.22 -8.23
C TRP A 66 0.93 11.10 -9.29
N LEU A 67 -0.28 11.58 -9.04
CA LEU A 67 -0.98 12.49 -9.94
C LEU A 67 -0.25 13.83 -10.08
N GLN A 68 0.40 14.33 -9.03
CA GLN A 68 1.23 15.52 -9.10
C GLN A 68 2.46 15.30 -9.99
N TYR A 69 3.18 14.21 -9.76
CA TYR A 69 4.35 13.83 -10.58
C TYR A 69 4.01 13.68 -12.07
N LEU A 70 2.86 13.07 -12.41
CA LEU A 70 2.42 12.94 -13.79
C LEU A 70 2.12 14.30 -14.45
N LYS A 71 1.53 15.25 -13.72
CA LYS A 71 1.30 16.61 -14.19
C LYS A 71 2.61 17.35 -14.43
N ASP A 72 3.55 17.25 -13.49
CA ASP A 72 4.83 17.97 -13.56
C ASP A 72 5.77 17.41 -14.64
N SER A 73 5.61 16.12 -14.99
CA SER A 73 6.46 15.43 -15.96
C SER A 73 5.94 15.50 -17.42
N ASP A 74 4.83 16.20 -17.71
CA ASP A 74 4.10 16.14 -18.99
C ASP A 74 3.76 14.70 -19.43
N LEU A 75 3.66 13.78 -18.46
CA LEU A 75 3.29 12.38 -18.63
C LEU A 75 1.77 12.17 -18.44
N SER A 76 0.99 13.25 -18.34
CA SER A 76 -0.45 13.23 -18.10
C SER A 76 -1.29 12.89 -19.36
N LYS A 77 -0.70 12.23 -20.36
CA LYS A 77 -1.34 11.91 -21.65
C LYS A 77 -2.49 10.92 -21.50
#